data_AF-A0A2S2FH75-F1
#
_entry.id   AF-A0A2S2FH75-F1
#
_cell.length_a   1.000
_cell.length_b   1.000
_cell.length_c   1.000
_cell.angle_alpha   90.00
_cell.angle_beta   90.00
_cell.angle_gamma   90.00
#
_symmetry.space_group_name_H-M   'P 1'
#
loop_
_entity.id
_entity.type
_entity.pdbx_description
1 polymer ?
#
loop_
_entity_poly.entity_id
_entity_poly.type
_entity_poly.pdbx_seq_one_letter_code
_entity_poly.pdbx_strand_id
1 'polypeptide(L)'
;MSHYRNKTIYQALLFAPIILQVLVAVSFIVMNYHDGLDTFVVVIGINLMIYLMYCVLIVPFAYAISIGLSRKNYLNFYTIIMGSCLICFLILIIGHLIFMGGLPTPFWKLFSNPSFYFVTVFVGVCYWAILLGLKQRDGAIDQVKS
;
A
#
# COMPACT_ATOMS: atom_id res chain seq x y z
N MET A 1 10.25 23.32 -8.32
CA MET A 1 9.26 22.47 -7.63
C MET A 1 9.58 21.02 -7.93
N SER A 2 9.78 20.21 -6.89
CA SER A 2 10.57 18.96 -6.95
C SER A 2 9.84 17.83 -7.67
N HIS A 3 10.31 17.51 -8.88
CA HIS A 3 9.96 16.27 -9.56
C HIS A 3 10.43 15.07 -8.71
N TYR A 4 9.55 14.13 -8.40
CA TYR A 4 9.95 12.91 -7.69
C TYR A 4 10.60 11.95 -8.68
N ARG A 5 11.80 11.47 -8.34
CA ARG A 5 12.51 10.47 -9.16
C ARG A 5 11.72 9.16 -9.18
N ASN A 6 11.66 8.52 -10.34
CA ASN A 6 10.92 7.26 -10.54
C ASN A 6 11.33 6.16 -9.54
N LYS A 7 12.61 6.06 -9.21
CA LYS A 7 13.14 5.12 -8.21
C LYS A 7 12.56 5.36 -6.81
N THR A 8 12.40 6.62 -6.44
CA THR A 8 11.91 7.06 -5.13
C THR A 8 10.44 6.71 -4.95
N ILE A 9 9.63 6.93 -5.99
CA ILE A 9 8.22 6.53 -6.05
C ILE A 9 8.09 5.01 -5.87
N TYR A 10 8.86 4.24 -6.64
CA TYR A 10 8.81 2.78 -6.59
C TYR A 10 9.21 2.23 -5.21
N GLN A 11 10.31 2.74 -4.63
CA GLN A 11 10.74 2.34 -3.30
C GLN A 11 9.70 2.66 -2.24
N ALA A 12 9.14 3.87 -2.24
CA ALA A 12 8.11 4.25 -1.28
C ALA A 12 6.87 3.34 -1.36
N LEU A 13 6.47 2.94 -2.57
CA LEU A 13 5.37 2.00 -2.80
C LEU A 13 5.63 0.62 -2.16
N LEU A 14 6.85 0.10 -2.30
CA LEU A 14 7.22 -1.21 -1.75
C LEU A 14 7.26 -1.21 -0.21
N PHE A 15 7.63 -0.09 0.40
CA PHE A 15 7.72 0.05 1.86
C PHE A 15 6.37 0.39 2.51
N ALA A 16 5.43 0.96 1.77
CA ALA A 16 4.12 1.39 2.29
C ALA A 16 3.35 0.31 3.07
N PRO A 17 3.20 -0.94 2.59
CA PRO A 17 2.47 -1.96 3.32
C PRO A 17 3.29 -2.61 4.45
N ILE A 18 4.63 -2.50 4.43
CA ILE A 18 5.51 -3.22 5.34
C ILE A 18 5.27 -2.78 6.79
N ILE A 19 5.09 -1.47 7.03
CA ILE A 19 4.82 -0.92 8.36
C ILE A 19 3.54 -1.55 8.93
N LEU A 20 2.48 -1.60 8.12
CA LEU A 20 1.20 -2.21 8.52
C LEU A 20 1.35 -3.72 8.76
N GLN A 21 2.06 -4.44 7.90
CA GLN A 21 2.27 -5.88 8.04
C GLN A 21 3.06 -6.23 9.30
N VAL A 22 4.11 -5.48 9.60
CA VAL A 22 4.87 -5.66 10.85
C VAL A 22 3.97 -5.41 12.05
N LEU A 23 3.15 -4.36 12.02
CA LEU A 23 2.22 -4.07 13.11
C LEU A 23 1.22 -5.22 13.33
N VAL A 24 0.61 -5.72 12.25
CA VAL A 24 -0.34 -6.85 12.31
C VAL A 24 0.34 -8.13 12.79
N ALA A 25 1.54 -8.43 12.28
CA ALA A 25 2.32 -9.60 12.70
C ALA A 25 2.66 -9.55 14.19
N VAL A 26 3.13 -8.41 14.68
CA VAL A 26 3.45 -8.21 16.11
C VAL A 26 2.20 -8.33 16.97
N SER A 27 1.07 -7.70 16.58
CA SER A 27 -0.19 -7.84 17.31
C SER A 27 -0.65 -9.29 17.40
N PHE A 28 -0.52 -10.05 16.31
CA PHE A 28 -0.90 -11.46 16.29
C PHE A 28 -0.01 -12.31 17.20
N ILE A 29 1.31 -12.07 17.18
CA ILE A 29 2.27 -12.76 18.05
C ILE A 29 1.99 -12.47 19.53
N VAL A 30 1.70 -11.21 19.88
CA VAL A 30 1.40 -10.82 21.27
C VAL A 30 0.11 -11.48 21.77
N MET A 31 -0.92 -11.56 20.93
CA MET A 31 -2.19 -12.20 21.28
C MET A 31 -2.08 -13.73 21.40
N ASN A 32 -1.24 -14.37 20.59
CA ASN A 32 -1.08 -15.84 20.53
C ASN A 32 0.27 -16.30 21.12
N TYR A 33 0.79 -15.56 22.10
CA TYR A 33 2.09 -15.84 22.73
C TYR A 33 2.19 -17.26 23.32
N HIS A 34 1.06 -17.89 23.59
CA HIS A 34 0.98 -19.22 24.18
C HIS A 34 1.22 -20.37 23.18
N ASP A 35 1.13 -20.12 21.87
CA ASP A 35 1.02 -21.18 20.85
C ASP A 35 2.36 -21.61 20.22
N GLY A 36 3.50 -21.36 20.89
CA GLY A 36 4.81 -21.86 20.48
C GLY A 36 5.35 -21.30 19.15
N LEU A 37 6.41 -21.93 18.63
CA LEU A 37 7.16 -21.46 17.43
C LEU A 37 6.39 -21.63 16.11
N ASP A 38 5.45 -22.57 16.03
CA ASP A 38 4.70 -22.87 14.79
C ASP A 38 3.84 -21.68 14.35
N THR A 39 3.23 -20.97 15.30
CA THR A 39 2.43 -19.77 15.04
C THR A 39 3.26 -18.65 14.41
N PHE A 40 4.54 -18.51 14.77
CA PHE A 40 5.43 -17.51 14.17
C PHE A 40 5.68 -17.81 12.69
N VAL A 41 5.95 -19.07 12.35
CA VAL A 41 6.21 -19.49 10.96
C VAL A 41 4.99 -19.24 10.09
N VAL A 42 3.80 -19.59 10.60
CA VAL A 42 2.53 -19.36 9.89
C VAL A 42 2.26 -17.88 9.68
N VAL A 43 2.44 -17.04 10.70
CA VAL A 43 2.23 -15.59 10.61
C VAL A 43 3.18 -14.95 9.60
N ILE A 44 4.46 -15.32 9.63
CA ILE A 44 5.46 -14.81 8.67
C ILE A 44 5.10 -15.28 7.26
N GLY A 45 4.73 -16.55 7.09
CA GLY A 45 4.32 -17.10 5.80
C GLY A 45 3.11 -16.37 5.19
N ILE A 46 2.07 -16.15 5.98
CA ILE A 46 0.88 -15.40 5.54
C ILE A 46 1.23 -13.96 5.19
N ASN A 47 2.03 -13.26 6.02
CA ASN A 47 2.45 -11.89 5.73
C ASN A 47 3.27 -11.80 4.44
N LEU A 48 4.20 -12.74 4.22
CA LEU A 48 4.99 -12.81 3.00
C LEU A 48 4.09 -13.05 1.77
N MET A 49 3.11 -13.95 1.88
CA MET A 49 2.18 -14.24 0.81
C MET A 49 1.30 -13.02 0.46
N ILE A 50 0.79 -12.30 1.47
CA ILE A 50 0.06 -11.04 1.28
C ILE A 50 0.96 -9.98 0.62
N TYR A 51 2.23 -9.90 1.02
CA TYR A 51 3.18 -8.96 0.44
C TYR A 51 3.43 -9.25 -1.04
N LEU A 52 3.63 -10.52 -1.40
CA LEU A 52 3.82 -10.93 -2.80
C LEU A 52 2.58 -10.61 -3.65
N MET A 53 1.37 -10.85 -3.14
CA MET A 53 0.15 -10.45 -3.82
C MET A 53 0.08 -8.93 -4.02
N TYR A 54 0.42 -8.14 -3.00
CA TYR A 54 0.49 -6.69 -3.10
C TYR A 54 1.47 -6.24 -4.20
N CYS A 55 2.66 -6.86 -4.25
CA CYS A 55 3.68 -6.54 -5.26
C CYS A 55 3.24 -6.82 -6.69
N VAL A 56 2.45 -7.86 -6.91
CA VAL A 56 1.98 -8.22 -8.27
C VAL A 56 0.72 -7.44 -8.64
N LEU A 57 -0.21 -7.24 -7.70
CA LEU A 57 -1.54 -6.71 -7.99
C LEU A 57 -1.68 -5.21 -7.75
N ILE A 58 -0.99 -4.63 -6.77
CA ILE A 58 -1.20 -3.23 -6.37
C ILE A 58 -0.06 -2.34 -6.87
N VAL A 59 1.19 -2.77 -6.71
CA VAL A 59 2.38 -1.98 -7.09
C VAL A 59 2.35 -1.51 -8.55
N PRO A 60 2.08 -2.33 -9.59
CA PRO A 60 2.14 -1.84 -10.96
C PRO A 60 1.11 -0.74 -11.25
N PHE A 61 -0.11 -0.89 -10.73
CA PHE A 61 -1.17 0.11 -10.91
C PHE A 61 -0.90 1.38 -10.10
N ALA A 62 -0.50 1.24 -8.83
CA ALA A 62 -0.14 2.37 -7.97
C ALA A 62 1.05 3.15 -8.53
N TYR A 63 2.01 2.45 -9.15
CA TYR A 63 3.18 3.07 -9.76
C TYR A 63 2.81 3.86 -11.01
N ALA A 64 1.97 3.30 -11.88
CA ALA A 64 1.48 3.98 -13.08
C ALA A 64 0.72 5.28 -12.73
N ILE A 65 -0.19 5.22 -11.75
CA ILE A 65 -0.91 6.39 -11.25
C ILE A 65 0.09 7.41 -10.67
N SER A 66 1.00 6.97 -9.81
CA SER A 66 1.98 7.86 -9.17
C SER A 66 2.91 8.56 -10.17
N ILE A 67 3.36 7.89 -11.23
CA ILE A 67 4.12 8.54 -12.32
C ILE A 67 3.26 9.58 -13.04
N GLY A 68 2.01 9.22 -13.39
CA GLY A 68 1.11 10.14 -14.07
C GLY A 68 0.87 11.43 -13.27
N LEU A 69 0.69 11.29 -11.96
CA LEU A 69 0.55 12.42 -11.03
C LEU A 69 1.86 13.19 -10.83
N SER A 70 3.01 12.51 -10.76
CA SER A 70 4.33 13.14 -10.63
C SER A 70 4.66 14.02 -11.83
N ARG A 71 4.32 13.58 -13.06
CA ARG A 71 4.54 14.38 -14.28
C ARG A 71 3.76 15.69 -14.26
N LYS A 72 2.55 15.68 -13.69
CA LYS A 72 1.74 16.89 -13.53
C LYS A 72 2.03 17.66 -12.24
N ASN A 73 3.04 17.24 -11.47
CA ASN A 73 3.41 17.82 -10.17
C ASN A 73 2.24 17.88 -9.16
N TYR A 74 1.26 16.98 -9.30
CA TYR A 74 0.09 16.88 -8.41
C TYR A 74 0.23 15.75 -7.41
N LEU A 75 1.41 15.12 -7.26
CA LEU A 75 1.64 14.03 -6.32
C LEU A 75 1.64 14.56 -4.87
N ASN A 76 0.44 14.83 -4.38
CA ASN A 76 0.12 15.37 -3.08
C ASN A 76 -0.57 14.32 -2.21
N PHE A 77 -0.60 14.55 -0.90
CA PHE A 77 -1.26 13.70 0.08
C PHE A 77 -2.69 13.30 -0.36
N TYR A 78 -3.53 14.28 -0.70
CA TYR A 78 -4.91 14.03 -1.14
C TYR A 78 -4.99 13.11 -2.36
N THR A 79 -4.14 13.34 -3.36
CA THR A 79 -4.15 12.55 -4.59
C THR A 79 -3.65 11.13 -4.38
N ILE A 80 -2.75 10.93 -3.41
CA ILE A 80 -2.27 9.62 -2.99
C ILE A 80 -3.38 8.84 -2.31
N ILE A 81 -4.09 9.46 -1.35
CA ILE A 81 -5.22 8.81 -0.67
C ILE A 81 -6.33 8.47 -1.68
N MET A 82 -6.69 9.40 -2.56
CA MET A 82 -7.67 9.15 -3.62
C MET A 82 -7.24 8.03 -4.56
N GLY A 83 -5.96 7.99 -4.96
CA GLY A 83 -5.41 6.93 -5.80
C GLY A 83 -5.44 5.57 -5.10
N SER A 84 -5.09 5.52 -3.81
CA SER A 84 -5.15 4.31 -2.99
C SER A 84 -6.57 3.77 -2.90
N CYS A 85 -7.55 4.63 -2.61
CA CYS A 85 -8.96 4.27 -2.61
C CYS A 85 -9.45 3.78 -3.98
N LEU A 86 -9.04 4.43 -5.07
CA LEU A 86 -9.43 4.05 -6.43
C LEU A 86 -8.88 2.66 -6.82
N ILE A 87 -7.63 2.35 -6.47
CA ILE A 87 -7.05 1.03 -6.73
C ILE A 87 -7.77 -0.04 -5.89
N CYS A 88 -8.00 0.25 -4.60
CA CYS A 88 -8.75 -0.65 -3.72
C CYS A 88 -10.15 -0.95 -4.30
N PHE A 89 -10.84 0.09 -4.79
CA PHE A 89 -12.13 -0.02 -5.44
C PHE A 89 -12.09 -0.94 -6.68
N LEU A 90 -11.11 -0.73 -7.57
CA LEU A 90 -10.95 -1.56 -8.77
C LEU A 90 -10.68 -3.03 -8.42
N ILE A 91 -9.79 -3.28 -7.46
CA ILE A 91 -9.44 -4.65 -7.05
C ILE A 91 -10.64 -5.36 -6.43
N LEU A 92 -11.44 -4.68 -5.59
CA LEU A 92 -12.63 -5.26 -4.99
C LEU A 92 -13.68 -5.64 -6.04
N ILE A 93 -13.91 -4.79 -7.03
CA ILE A 93 -14.85 -5.08 -8.13
C ILE A 93 -14.37 -6.25 -8.96
N ILE A 94 -13.11 -6.21 -9.41
CA ILE A 94 -12.52 -7.27 -10.24
C ILE A 94 -12.49 -8.59 -9.48
N GLY A 95 -12.07 -8.57 -8.22
CA GLY A 95 -12.05 -9.74 -7.35
C GLY A 95 -13.44 -10.35 -7.21
N HIS A 96 -14.46 -9.54 -6.89
CA HIS A 96 -15.82 -10.06 -6.79
C HIS A 96 -16.34 -10.63 -8.12
N LEU A 97 -16.03 -9.98 -9.26
CA LEU A 97 -16.47 -10.45 -10.57
C LEU A 97 -15.85 -11.81 -10.92
N ILE A 98 -14.58 -12.02 -10.60
CA ILE A 98 -13.87 -13.28 -10.86
C ILE A 98 -14.39 -14.39 -9.94
N PHE A 99 -14.56 -14.12 -8.64
CA PHE A 99 -14.90 -15.16 -7.67
C PHE A 99 -16.40 -15.52 -7.66
N MET A 100 -17.30 -14.54 -7.79
CA MET A 100 -18.75 -14.78 -7.76
C MET A 100 -19.39 -14.87 -9.15
N GLY A 101 -18.64 -14.62 -10.22
CA GLY A 101 -19.16 -14.68 -11.59
C GLY A 101 -20.20 -13.60 -11.92
N GLY A 102 -20.33 -12.57 -11.08
CA GLY A 102 -21.33 -11.53 -11.23
C GLY A 102 -21.07 -10.29 -10.36
N LEU A 103 -21.70 -9.18 -10.73
CA LEU A 103 -21.68 -7.96 -9.93
C LEU A 103 -22.55 -8.15 -8.67
N PRO A 104 -22.08 -7.76 -7.48
CA PRO A 104 -22.89 -7.84 -6.28
C PRO A 104 -24.10 -6.92 -6.41
N THR A 105 -25.28 -7.45 -6.12
CA THR A 105 -26.51 -6.67 -5.99
C THR A 105 -26.88 -6.57 -4.51
N PRO A 106 -26.76 -5.42 -3.84
CA PRO A 106 -26.27 -4.12 -4.33
C PRO A 106 -24.73 -3.99 -4.28
N PHE A 107 -24.15 -3.30 -5.27
CA PHE A 107 -22.70 -3.15 -5.41
C PHE A 107 -22.06 -2.36 -4.27
N TRP A 108 -22.84 -1.50 -3.61
CA TRP A 108 -22.45 -0.78 -2.39
C TRP A 108 -22.12 -1.67 -1.20
N LYS A 109 -22.55 -2.94 -1.21
CA LYS A 109 -22.29 -3.87 -0.09
C LYS A 109 -20.81 -4.25 0.03
N LEU A 110 -20.08 -4.29 -1.09
CA LEU A 110 -18.62 -4.44 -1.10
C LEU A 110 -17.90 -3.32 -0.31
N PHE A 111 -18.53 -2.14 -0.33
CA PHE A 111 -18.02 -0.90 0.21
C PHE A 111 -18.51 -0.62 1.63
N SER A 112 -19.30 -1.52 2.21
CA SER A 112 -19.89 -1.30 3.54
C SER A 112 -18.92 -1.61 4.68
N ASN A 113 -17.80 -2.30 4.40
CA ASN A 113 -16.87 -2.74 5.44
C ASN A 113 -15.88 -1.60 5.78
N PRO A 114 -15.97 -0.98 6.98
CA PRO A 114 -15.12 0.15 7.35
C PRO A 114 -13.63 -0.21 7.44
N SER A 115 -13.32 -1.48 7.73
CA SER A 115 -11.94 -1.98 7.91
C SER A 115 -11.08 -1.80 6.65
N PHE A 116 -11.66 -1.98 5.45
CA PHE A 116 -10.90 -1.82 4.20
C PHE A 116 -10.47 -0.38 3.97
N TYR A 117 -11.31 0.60 4.32
CA TYR A 117 -10.95 2.01 4.20
C TYR A 117 -9.84 2.38 5.18
N PHE A 118 -9.93 1.90 6.42
CA PHE A 118 -8.91 2.19 7.43
C PHE A 118 -7.53 1.69 6.97
N VAL A 119 -7.45 0.44 6.49
CA VAL A 119 -6.23 -0.14 5.93
C VAL A 119 -5.74 0.65 4.71
N THR A 120 -6.64 0.98 3.78
CA THR A 120 -6.29 1.69 2.54
C THR A 120 -5.75 3.09 2.79
N VAL A 121 -6.38 3.82 3.71
CA VAL A 121 -5.94 5.16 4.14
C VAL A 121 -4.61 5.06 4.88
N PHE A 122 -4.47 4.11 5.81
CA PHE A 122 -3.22 3.92 6.55
C PHE A 122 -2.04 3.63 5.62
N VAL A 123 -2.19 2.70 4.67
CA VAL A 123 -1.15 2.40 3.67
C VAL A 123 -0.84 3.63 2.81
N GLY A 124 -1.86 4.42 2.44
CA GLY A 124 -1.66 5.68 1.70
C GLY A 124 -0.89 6.74 2.50
N VAL A 125 -1.17 6.86 3.81
CA VAL A 125 -0.43 7.73 4.74
C VAL A 125 1.02 7.26 4.86
N CYS A 126 1.26 5.96 5.06
CA CYS A 126 2.60 5.37 5.12
C CYS A 126 3.38 5.65 3.83
N TYR A 127 2.77 5.44 2.66
CA TYR A 127 3.38 5.74 1.38
C TYR A 127 3.82 7.21 1.29
N TRP A 128 2.94 8.15 1.64
CA TRP A 128 3.26 9.58 1.60
C TRP A 128 4.38 9.96 2.57
N ALA A 129 4.37 9.43 3.80
CA ALA A 129 5.41 9.68 4.79
C ALA A 129 6.78 9.17 4.31
N ILE A 130 6.84 7.96 3.76
CA ILE A 130 8.08 7.39 3.21
C ILE A 130 8.56 8.19 2.00
N LEU A 131 7.64 8.62 1.13
CA LEU A 131 7.95 9.44 -0.04
C LEU A 131 8.60 10.78 0.36
N LEU A 132 8.11 11.44 1.41
CA LEU A 132 8.72 12.65 1.96
C LEU A 132 10.13 12.39 2.51
N GLY A 133 10.30 11.33 3.30
CA GLY A 133 11.60 10.98 3.87
C GLY A 133 12.65 10.66 2.80
N LEU A 134 12.27 9.91 1.76
CA LEU A 134 13.18 9.61 0.65
C LEU A 134 13.50 10.86 -0.18
N LYS A 135 12.54 11.76 -0.37
CA LYS A 135 12.79 13.05 -1.05
C LYS A 135 13.78 13.92 -0.29
N GLN A 136 13.70 14.00 1.04
CA GLN A 136 14.67 14.72 1.86
C GLN A 136 16.08 14.11 1.71
N ARG A 137 16.17 12.78 1.73
CA ARG A 137 17.43 12.07 1.56
C ARG A 137 18.06 12.33 0.18
N ASP A 138 17.25 12.32 -0.87
CA ASP A 138 17.72 12.60 -2.23
C ASP A 138 18.26 14.03 -2.36
N GLY A 139 17.56 15.02 -1.79
CA GLY A 139 18.03 16.40 -1.77
C GLY A 139 19.32 16.60 -0.97
N ALA A 140 19.50 15.88 0.14
CA ALA A 140 20.73 15.94 0.92
C ALA A 140 21.94 15.35 0.18
N ILE A 141 21.74 14.27 -0.60
CA ILE A 141 22.81 13.65 -1.40
C ILE A 141 23.28 14.60 -2.51
N ASP A 142 22.35 15.33 -3.15
CA ASP A 142 22.68 16.27 -4.20
C ASP A 142 23.49 17.48 -3.69
N GLN A 143 23.29 17.89 -2.43
CA GLN A 143 24.06 18.96 -1.78
C GLN A 143 25.49 18.55 -1.40
N VAL A 144 25.72 17.27 -1.07
CA VAL A 144 27.05 16.74 -0.71
C VAL A 144 27.93 16.52 -1.95
N LYS A 145 27.32 16.41 -3.14
CA LYS A 145 28.03 16.16 -4.41
C LYS A 145 28.35 17.43 -5.21
N SER A 146 27.88 18.59 -4.75
CA SER A 146 28.16 19.92 -5.33
C SER A 146 29.35 20.59 -4.65
#